data_AF-A0A6L9KER9-F1
#
_entry.id   AF-A0A6L9KER9-F1
#
_cell.length_a   1.000
_cell.length_b   1.000
_cell.length_c   1.000
_cell.angle_alpha   90.00
_cell.angle_beta   90.00
_cell.angle_gamma   90.00
#
_symmetry.space_group_name_H-M   'P 1'
#
loop_
_entity.id
_entity.type
_entity.pdbx_description
1 polymer ?
#
loop_
_entity_poly.entity_id
_entity_poly.type
_entity_poly.pdbx_seq_one_letter_code
_entity_poly.pdbx_strand_id
1 'polypeptide(L)'
;METKYGVNTFIKEVHIKAVDFDETFRLPEYRYIIEIVEISSQNGNGVKEMKIYTEGKLVELTNKNWKVSPIVRLPYNWSGYRPELEIIDDGLDVHTHNCRMGESVYHTRDYIEIIKWVFNSIIELDKVQNVSQLKLYDKIHETNRLLNIYSKNGVELYKLYELVELVGNDINQLKEMKDILTEENYRNTRLKTNTNIELFNAIKLNKIADN
;
A
#
# COMPACT_ATOMS: atom_id res chain seq x y z
N MET A 1 9.11 17.11 -18.00
CA MET A 1 10.47 16.83 -17.50
C MET A 1 10.42 15.43 -16.91
N GLU A 2 11.08 14.49 -17.57
CA GLU A 2 11.17 13.09 -17.12
C GLU A 2 12.13 13.00 -15.94
N THR A 3 11.84 12.12 -14.98
CA THR A 3 12.71 11.87 -13.83
C THR A 3 12.89 10.36 -13.68
N LYS A 4 14.15 9.92 -13.51
CA LYS A 4 14.55 8.51 -13.63
C LYS A 4 15.35 8.07 -12.41
N TYR A 5 15.14 6.83 -11.97
CA TYR A 5 15.73 6.28 -10.75
C TYR A 5 16.21 4.83 -10.95
N GLY A 6 17.36 4.49 -10.37
CA GLY A 6 17.84 3.11 -10.24
C GLY A 6 17.47 2.55 -8.87
N VAL A 7 16.96 1.33 -8.84
CA VAL A 7 16.54 0.64 -7.60
C VAL A 7 17.30 -0.67 -7.44
N ASN A 8 17.91 -0.84 -6.26
CA ASN A 8 18.48 -2.10 -5.82
C ASN A 8 17.76 -2.55 -4.53
N THR A 9 17.16 -3.74 -4.59
CA THR A 9 16.49 -4.38 -3.46
C THR A 9 17.45 -5.38 -2.83
N PHE A 10 18.11 -5.02 -1.72
CA PHE A 10 18.68 -6.04 -0.83
C PHE A 10 17.55 -6.56 0.06
N ILE A 11 17.65 -7.81 0.51
CA ILE A 11 16.60 -8.66 1.14
C ILE A 11 15.75 -7.97 2.24
N LYS A 12 16.13 -6.78 2.74
CA LYS A 12 15.40 -6.01 3.76
C LYS A 12 15.22 -4.50 3.48
N GLU A 13 15.93 -3.91 2.52
CA GLU A 13 15.97 -2.45 2.32
C GLU A 13 15.95 -2.08 0.83
N VAL A 14 15.21 -1.01 0.50
CA VAL A 14 15.10 -0.46 -0.86
C VAL A 14 16.05 0.72 -1.00
N HIS A 15 17.10 0.57 -1.81
CA HIS A 15 18.03 1.65 -2.13
C HIS A 15 17.70 2.28 -3.46
N ILE A 16 17.59 3.61 -3.48
CA ILE A 16 17.16 4.40 -4.63
C ILE A 16 18.20 5.49 -4.90
N LYS A 17 18.62 5.60 -6.17
CA LYS A 17 19.49 6.70 -6.64
C LYS A 17 18.92 7.29 -7.93
N ALA A 18 19.10 8.60 -8.12
CA ALA A 18 18.82 9.24 -9.41
C ALA A 18 19.88 8.80 -10.44
N VAL A 19 19.47 8.48 -11.66
CA VAL A 19 20.34 7.89 -12.69
C VAL A 19 19.98 8.39 -14.10
N ASP A 20 20.92 8.27 -15.04
CA ASP A 20 20.71 8.52 -16.48
C ASP A 20 20.50 7.20 -17.25
N PHE A 21 19.40 7.09 -18.01
CA PHE A 21 18.88 5.82 -18.55
C PHE A 21 19.86 5.11 -19.50
N ASP A 22 20.54 5.86 -20.36
CA ASP A 22 21.35 5.33 -21.46
C ASP A 22 22.66 4.68 -20.97
N GLU A 23 23.15 5.07 -19.80
CA GLU A 23 24.32 4.48 -19.15
C GLU A 23 23.94 3.43 -18.09
N THR A 24 22.74 3.48 -17.53
CA THR A 24 22.37 2.68 -16.35
C THR A 24 22.16 1.18 -16.64
N PHE A 25 21.67 0.80 -17.82
CA PHE A 25 21.62 -0.64 -18.18
C PHE A 25 23.00 -1.29 -18.37
N ARG A 26 24.07 -0.48 -18.40
CA ARG A 26 25.45 -0.97 -18.44
C ARG A 26 26.02 -1.22 -17.03
N LEU A 27 25.32 -0.77 -15.99
CA LEU A 27 25.74 -0.94 -14.60
C LEU A 27 25.05 -2.18 -14.01
N PRO A 28 25.80 -3.25 -13.68
CA PRO A 28 25.25 -4.49 -13.12
C PRO A 28 24.68 -4.33 -11.69
N GLU A 29 24.70 -3.11 -11.13
CA GLU A 29 24.32 -2.84 -9.75
C GLU A 29 22.82 -2.57 -9.54
N TYR A 30 22.05 -2.24 -10.59
CA TYR A 30 20.59 -2.00 -10.47
C TYR A 30 19.79 -3.10 -11.14
N ARG A 31 18.97 -3.78 -10.35
CA ARG A 31 18.04 -4.81 -10.85
C ARG A 31 16.83 -4.19 -11.57
N TYR A 32 16.39 -3.01 -11.10
CA TYR A 32 15.23 -2.31 -11.62
C TYR A 32 15.57 -0.86 -11.98
N ILE A 33 15.00 -0.38 -13.10
CA ILE A 33 15.05 1.03 -13.49
C ILE A 33 13.62 1.58 -13.50
N ILE A 34 13.44 2.77 -12.94
CA ILE A 34 12.14 3.43 -12.79
C ILE A 34 12.10 4.68 -13.66
N GLU A 35 11.06 4.79 -14.47
CA GLU A 35 10.74 5.97 -15.26
C GLU A 35 9.40 6.56 -14.80
N ILE A 36 9.37 7.86 -14.50
CA ILE A 36 8.12 8.58 -14.22
C ILE A 36 7.73 9.42 -15.45
N VAL A 37 6.60 9.10 -16.07
CA VAL A 37 6.07 9.80 -17.24
C VAL A 37 4.75 10.49 -16.92
N GLU A 38 4.51 11.63 -17.56
CA GLU A 38 3.24 12.33 -17.50
C GLU A 38 2.33 11.84 -18.63
N ILE A 39 1.06 11.58 -18.31
CA ILE A 39 0.07 11.11 -19.27
C ILE A 39 -1.09 12.10 -19.36
N SER A 40 -1.68 12.21 -20.54
CA SER A 40 -2.83 13.08 -20.77
C SER A 40 -4.04 12.61 -19.96
N SER A 41 -4.57 13.47 -19.11
CA SER A 41 -5.77 13.22 -18.32
C SER A 41 -6.95 14.02 -18.87
N GLN A 42 -8.09 13.36 -19.11
CA GLN A 42 -9.31 14.02 -19.61
C GLN A 42 -9.93 14.98 -18.59
N ASN A 43 -9.59 14.86 -17.30
CA ASN A 43 -10.25 15.57 -16.21
C ASN A 43 -9.43 16.77 -15.67
N GLY A 44 -8.36 17.18 -16.37
CA GLY A 44 -7.51 18.32 -15.97
C GLY A 44 -6.62 18.09 -14.74
N ASN A 45 -6.89 17.06 -13.93
CA ASN A 45 -5.99 16.60 -12.87
C ASN A 45 -4.85 15.80 -13.50
N GLY A 46 -3.61 16.26 -13.35
CA GLY A 46 -2.44 15.59 -13.93
C GLY A 46 -2.35 14.13 -13.46
N VAL A 47 -2.18 13.20 -14.39
CA VAL A 47 -1.93 11.78 -14.07
C VAL A 47 -0.52 11.44 -14.52
N LYS A 48 0.20 10.69 -13.68
CA LYS A 48 1.51 10.16 -14.04
C LYS A 48 1.49 8.63 -14.02
N GLU A 49 2.44 8.04 -14.69
CA GLU A 49 2.73 6.61 -14.59
C GLU A 49 4.16 6.42 -14.12
N MET A 50 4.35 5.44 -13.26
CA MET A 50 5.66 4.90 -12.92
C MET A 50 5.83 3.58 -13.66
N LYS A 51 6.82 3.52 -14.55
CA LYS A 51 7.19 2.31 -15.28
C LYS A 51 8.40 1.67 -14.62
N ILE A 52 8.31 0.37 -14.38
CA ILE A 52 9.34 -0.44 -13.72
C ILE A 52 9.96 -1.38 -14.74
N TYR A 53 11.17 -1.07 -15.17
CA TYR A 53 11.94 -1.88 -16.11
C TYR A 53 12.78 -2.89 -15.34
N THR A 54 12.62 -4.18 -15.65
CA THR A 54 13.46 -5.27 -15.14
C THR A 54 14.41 -5.69 -16.26
N GLU A 55 15.72 -5.58 -16.04
CA GLU A 55 16.73 -5.93 -17.06
C GLU A 55 16.48 -5.28 -18.45
N GLY A 56 16.00 -4.04 -18.46
CA GLY A 56 15.70 -3.29 -19.69
C GLY A 56 14.35 -3.56 -20.32
N LYS A 57 13.51 -4.40 -19.73
CA LYS A 57 12.20 -4.75 -20.27
C LYS A 57 11.08 -4.32 -19.33
N LEU A 58 10.00 -3.81 -19.92
CA LEU A 58 8.76 -3.53 -19.21
C LEU A 58 7.90 -4.80 -19.19
N VAL A 59 8.10 -5.62 -18.16
CA VAL A 59 7.46 -6.93 -18.00
C VAL A 59 6.95 -7.08 -16.57
N GLU A 60 5.86 -7.83 -16.39
CA GLU A 60 5.30 -8.10 -15.07
C GLU A 60 6.37 -8.60 -14.09
N LEU A 61 6.33 -8.06 -12.87
CA LEU A 61 7.20 -8.51 -11.81
C LEU A 61 6.58 -9.73 -11.15
N THR A 62 7.33 -10.83 -11.10
CA THR A 62 6.89 -12.05 -10.40
C THR A 62 7.48 -12.09 -9.00
N ASN A 63 6.63 -12.24 -7.98
CA ASN A 63 7.04 -12.55 -6.62
C ASN A 63 6.25 -13.75 -6.09
N LYS A 64 6.89 -14.93 -6.01
CA LYS A 64 6.21 -16.21 -5.68
C LYS A 64 4.98 -16.44 -6.57
N ASN A 65 3.80 -16.47 -5.96
CA ASN A 65 2.48 -16.68 -6.56
C ASN A 65 1.79 -15.38 -7.00
N TRP A 66 2.55 -14.27 -7.03
CA TRP A 66 2.04 -12.95 -7.39
C TRP A 66 2.65 -12.47 -8.68
N LYS A 67 1.81 -11.88 -9.52
CA LYS A 67 2.21 -11.04 -10.64
C LYS A 67 1.84 -9.61 -10.33
N VAL A 68 2.78 -8.70 -10.56
CA VAL A 68 2.61 -7.28 -10.28
C VAL A 68 2.80 -6.53 -11.58
N SER A 69 1.85 -5.65 -11.91
CA SER A 69 1.93 -4.81 -13.10
C SER A 69 3.21 -3.97 -13.07
N PRO A 70 3.97 -3.89 -14.18
CA PRO A 70 5.16 -3.05 -14.25
C PRO A 70 4.81 -1.57 -14.43
N ILE A 71 3.53 -1.23 -14.59
CA ILE A 71 3.03 0.14 -14.72
C ILE A 71 2.18 0.44 -13.49
N VAL A 72 2.68 1.34 -12.64
CA VAL A 72 1.96 1.84 -11.47
C VAL A 72 1.32 3.17 -11.84
N ARG A 73 0.01 3.28 -11.70
CA ARG A 73 -0.70 4.54 -11.97
C ARG A 73 -0.50 5.46 -10.79
N LEU A 74 -0.25 6.74 -11.07
CA LEU A 74 -0.10 7.80 -10.08
C LEU A 74 -1.17 8.87 -10.35
N PRO A 75 -2.46 8.61 -10.06
CA PRO A 75 -3.47 9.67 -10.05
C PRO A 75 -3.11 10.78 -9.06
N TYR A 76 -3.34 12.03 -9.45
CA TYR A 76 -3.20 13.18 -8.57
C TYR A 76 -4.54 13.52 -7.91
N ASN A 77 -4.52 13.77 -6.61
CA ASN A 77 -5.64 14.36 -5.88
C ASN A 77 -5.19 15.55 -5.02
N TRP A 78 -6.09 16.07 -4.17
CA TRP A 78 -5.79 17.25 -3.34
C TRP A 78 -4.60 17.05 -2.41
N SER A 79 -4.27 15.80 -2.08
CA SER A 79 -3.07 15.40 -1.37
C SER A 79 -2.10 14.71 -2.32
N GLY A 80 -1.75 15.29 -3.47
CA GLY A 80 -0.66 14.79 -4.32
C GLY A 80 -0.91 13.47 -5.06
N TYR A 81 0.19 12.83 -5.51
CA TYR A 81 0.16 11.57 -6.27
C TYR A 81 -0.06 10.37 -5.36
N ARG A 82 -1.02 9.50 -5.69
CA ARG A 82 -1.29 8.25 -4.97
C ARG A 82 -1.01 7.05 -5.86
N PRO A 83 0.01 6.23 -5.58
CA PRO A 83 0.27 5.05 -6.39
C PRO A 83 -0.83 4.00 -6.23
N GLU A 84 -1.25 3.48 -7.38
CA GLU A 84 -2.17 2.36 -7.56
C GLU A 84 -1.37 1.21 -8.19
N LEU A 85 -1.14 0.17 -7.40
CA LEU A 85 -0.39 -1.02 -7.79
C LEU A 85 -1.36 -2.15 -8.12
N GLU A 86 -1.43 -2.58 -9.36
CA GLU A 86 -2.23 -3.74 -9.77
C GLU A 86 -1.46 -5.04 -9.51
N ILE A 87 -2.11 -5.95 -8.82
CA ILE A 87 -1.55 -7.21 -8.34
C ILE A 87 -2.52 -8.34 -8.66
N ILE A 88 -1.98 -9.46 -9.14
CA ILE A 88 -2.71 -10.65 -9.54
C ILE A 88 -2.14 -11.84 -8.77
N ASP A 89 -2.99 -12.66 -8.15
CA ASP A 89 -2.56 -13.93 -7.53
C ASP A 89 -2.65 -15.12 -8.50
N ASP A 90 -2.20 -16.30 -8.05
CA ASP A 90 -2.27 -17.55 -8.82
C ASP A 90 -3.70 -17.96 -9.22
N GLY A 91 -4.71 -17.48 -8.49
CA GLY A 91 -6.13 -17.68 -8.81
C GLY A 91 -6.63 -16.78 -9.94
N LEU A 92 -5.76 -15.89 -10.46
CA LEU A 92 -6.09 -14.83 -11.42
C LEU A 92 -7.03 -13.76 -10.84
N ASP A 93 -7.17 -13.70 -9.52
CA ASP A 93 -7.89 -12.61 -8.87
C ASP A 93 -7.05 -11.34 -8.96
N VAL A 94 -7.67 -10.24 -9.38
CA VAL A 94 -7.02 -8.93 -9.53
C VAL A 94 -7.39 -8.02 -8.35
N HIS A 95 -6.40 -7.29 -7.85
CA HIS A 95 -6.59 -6.26 -6.83
C HIS A 95 -5.73 -5.03 -7.11
N THR A 96 -6.32 -3.85 -6.95
CA THR A 96 -5.59 -2.58 -6.98
C THR A 96 -5.23 -2.20 -5.55
N HIS A 97 -3.97 -2.42 -5.19
CA HIS A 97 -3.43 -2.00 -3.90
C HIS A 97 -3.12 -0.50 -3.94
N ASN A 98 -3.72 0.24 -3.02
CA ASN A 98 -3.69 1.70 -3.00
C ASN A 98 -2.80 2.19 -1.86
N CYS A 99 -1.91 3.15 -2.12
CA CYS A 99 -1.13 3.77 -1.05
C CYS A 99 -1.98 4.67 -0.16
N ARG A 100 -1.75 4.52 1.15
CA ARG A 100 -2.45 5.25 2.21
C ARG A 100 -1.51 5.95 3.18
N MET A 101 -0.28 6.27 2.74
CA MET A 101 0.62 7.14 3.51
C MET A 101 -0.11 8.43 3.92
N GLY A 102 0.16 8.94 5.13
CA GLY A 102 -0.56 10.08 5.70
C GLY A 102 -0.42 11.37 4.88
N GLU A 103 -1.35 12.31 5.09
CA GLU A 103 -1.50 13.57 4.33
C GLU A 103 -0.22 14.43 4.24
N SER A 104 0.77 14.20 5.10
CA SER A 104 2.03 14.97 5.16
C SER A 104 3.09 14.62 4.10
N VAL A 105 2.90 13.57 3.29
CA VAL A 105 3.91 13.15 2.28
C VAL A 105 3.70 13.86 0.93
N TYR A 106 2.62 14.61 0.76
CA TYR A 106 2.07 14.84 -0.58
C TYR A 106 2.23 16.24 -1.17
N HIS A 107 2.95 17.13 -0.50
CA HIS A 107 3.27 18.44 -1.06
C HIS A 107 4.59 18.46 -1.85
N THR A 108 5.31 17.35 -1.88
CA THR A 108 6.56 17.20 -2.61
C THR A 108 6.44 16.09 -3.65
N ARG A 109 7.05 16.32 -4.81
CA ARG A 109 7.30 15.35 -5.87
C ARG A 109 8.27 14.25 -5.41
N ASP A 110 8.06 13.70 -4.21
CA ASP A 110 8.97 12.76 -3.58
C ASP A 110 8.73 11.35 -4.15
N TYR A 111 9.14 11.19 -5.40
CA TYR A 111 9.09 9.91 -6.10
C TYR A 111 9.93 8.86 -5.37
N ILE A 112 10.90 9.23 -4.53
CA ILE A 112 11.69 8.27 -3.76
C ILE A 112 10.78 7.56 -2.76
N GLU A 113 9.98 8.29 -1.98
CA GLU A 113 9.03 7.68 -1.03
C GLU A 113 7.94 6.84 -1.74
N ILE A 114 7.45 7.31 -2.89
CA ILE A 114 6.51 6.53 -3.72
C ILE A 114 7.14 5.22 -4.19
N ILE A 115 8.37 5.27 -4.71
CA ILE A 115 9.11 4.08 -5.16
C ILE A 115 9.36 3.13 -3.98
N LYS A 116 9.78 3.65 -2.81
CA LYS A 116 9.93 2.83 -1.60
C LYS A 116 8.63 2.13 -1.23
N TRP A 117 7.51 2.84 -1.25
CA TRP A 117 6.21 2.25 -0.97
C TRP A 117 5.90 1.10 -1.93
N VAL A 118 6.06 1.30 -3.25
CA VAL A 118 5.81 0.24 -4.26
C VAL A 118 6.64 -1.02 -3.98
N PHE A 119 7.95 -0.87 -3.78
CA PHE A 119 8.81 -2.04 -3.55
C PHE A 119 8.59 -2.67 -2.17
N ASN A 120 8.28 -1.89 -1.15
CA ASN A 120 7.89 -2.44 0.15
C ASN A 120 6.58 -3.23 0.05
N SER A 121 5.58 -2.74 -0.68
CA SER A 121 4.34 -3.48 -0.95
C SER A 121 4.63 -4.80 -1.66
N ILE A 122 5.52 -4.81 -2.67
CA ILE A 122 5.93 -6.04 -3.36
C ILE A 122 6.61 -7.02 -2.39
N ILE A 123 7.47 -6.54 -1.49
CA ILE A 123 8.12 -7.37 -0.46
C ILE A 123 7.08 -7.91 0.54
N GLU A 124 6.07 -7.12 0.91
CA GLU A 124 5.03 -7.55 1.85
C GLU A 124 4.15 -8.68 1.30
N LEU A 125 4.01 -8.81 -0.03
CA LEU A 125 3.32 -9.94 -0.67
C LEU A 125 3.92 -11.29 -0.27
N ASP A 126 5.18 -11.36 0.16
CA ASP A 126 5.78 -12.59 0.68
C ASP A 126 5.07 -13.16 1.90
N LYS A 127 4.32 -12.32 2.62
CA LYS A 127 3.60 -12.63 3.86
C LYS A 127 2.10 -12.75 3.62
N VAL A 128 1.65 -12.71 2.37
CA VAL A 128 0.24 -12.72 1.98
C VAL A 128 0.01 -13.87 1.00
N GLN A 129 -1.00 -14.69 1.29
CA GLN A 129 -1.28 -15.90 0.52
C GLN A 129 -2.04 -15.62 -0.77
N ASN A 130 -3.04 -14.73 -0.74
CA ASN A 130 -3.94 -14.48 -1.87
C ASN A 130 -4.58 -13.08 -1.78
N VAL A 131 -5.28 -12.69 -2.85
CA VAL A 131 -5.95 -11.39 -2.97
C VAL A 131 -6.96 -11.14 -1.86
N SER A 132 -7.68 -12.18 -1.43
CA SER A 132 -8.67 -12.05 -0.36
C SER A 132 -8.02 -11.60 0.95
N GLN A 133 -6.89 -12.20 1.33
CA GLN A 133 -6.11 -11.77 2.49
C GLN A 133 -5.55 -10.36 2.31
N LEU A 134 -5.05 -10.01 1.11
CA LEU A 134 -4.54 -8.68 0.81
C LEU A 134 -5.60 -7.60 0.99
N LYS A 135 -6.82 -7.83 0.48
CA LYS A 135 -7.97 -6.93 0.65
C LYS A 135 -8.30 -6.71 2.13
N LEU A 136 -8.20 -7.76 2.95
CA LEU A 136 -8.41 -7.64 4.39
C LEU A 136 -7.26 -6.87 5.06
N TYR A 137 -6.00 -7.05 4.65
CA TYR A 137 -4.87 -6.26 5.16
C TYR A 137 -5.05 -4.77 4.87
N ASP A 138 -5.51 -4.41 3.68
CA ASP A 138 -5.81 -3.03 3.30
C ASP A 138 -6.92 -2.42 4.16
N LYS A 139 -7.93 -3.21 4.54
CA LYS A 139 -9.00 -2.78 5.46
C LYS A 139 -8.49 -2.62 6.88
N ILE A 140 -7.81 -3.63 7.41
CA ILE A 140 -7.20 -3.61 8.75
C ILE A 140 -6.27 -2.42 8.91
N HIS A 141 -5.49 -2.07 7.90
CA HIS A 141 -4.60 -0.92 7.93
C HIS A 141 -5.38 0.41 8.01
N GLU A 142 -6.52 0.53 7.31
CA GLU A 142 -7.40 1.70 7.45
C GLU A 142 -7.98 1.83 8.84
N THR A 143 -8.52 0.73 9.35
CA THR A 143 -9.09 0.66 10.68
C THR A 143 -8.02 1.08 11.69
N ASN A 144 -6.80 0.56 11.57
CA ASN A 144 -5.66 0.94 12.40
C ASN A 144 -5.36 2.45 12.35
N ARG A 145 -5.32 3.03 11.14
CA ARG A 145 -5.08 4.47 10.93
C ARG A 145 -6.15 5.31 11.62
N LEU A 146 -7.42 4.98 11.44
CA LEU A 146 -8.54 5.68 12.05
C LEU A 146 -8.51 5.56 13.58
N LEU A 147 -8.33 4.35 14.11
CA LEU A 147 -8.21 4.11 15.55
C LEU A 147 -7.04 4.87 16.18
N ASN A 148 -5.91 5.01 15.47
CA ASN A 148 -4.77 5.80 15.93
C ASN A 148 -5.05 7.31 16.02
N ILE A 149 -5.89 7.85 15.14
CA ILE A 149 -6.33 9.25 15.22
C ILE A 149 -7.21 9.44 16.47
N TYR A 150 -8.15 8.53 16.68
CA TYR A 150 -9.16 8.64 17.71
C TYR A 150 -8.70 8.23 19.12
N SER A 151 -7.74 7.32 19.23
CA SER A 151 -7.11 6.97 20.52
C SER A 151 -6.36 8.13 21.16
N LYS A 152 -5.87 9.08 20.36
CA LYS A 152 -5.17 10.28 20.84
C LYS A 152 -6.11 11.42 21.23
N ASN A 153 -7.19 11.59 20.47
CA ASN A 153 -8.06 12.77 20.56
C ASN A 153 -9.40 12.50 21.26
N GLY A 154 -9.69 11.24 21.58
CA GLY A 154 -11.00 10.80 22.02
C GLY A 154 -12.05 10.87 20.90
N VAL A 155 -13.26 10.36 21.18
CA VAL A 155 -14.35 10.27 20.19
C VAL A 155 -15.69 10.70 20.77
N GLU A 156 -16.58 11.13 19.90
CA GLU A 156 -18.00 11.23 20.21
C GLU A 156 -18.69 9.86 20.11
N LEU A 157 -19.82 9.69 20.80
CA LEU A 157 -20.51 8.40 20.91
C LEU A 157 -20.91 7.81 19.56
N TYR A 158 -21.45 8.63 18.64
CA TYR A 158 -21.83 8.13 17.31
C TYR A 158 -20.61 7.59 16.54
N LYS A 159 -19.46 8.25 16.68
CA LYS A 159 -18.22 7.84 16.02
C LYS A 159 -17.67 6.55 16.61
N LEU A 160 -17.87 6.32 17.91
CA LEU A 160 -17.53 5.05 18.54
C LEU A 160 -18.30 3.88 17.91
N TYR A 161 -19.60 4.06 17.62
CA TYR A 161 -20.40 3.02 16.94
C TYR A 161 -19.84 2.68 15.56
N GLU A 162 -19.47 3.68 14.75
CA GLU A 162 -18.84 3.44 13.44
C GLU A 162 -17.52 2.65 13.58
N LEU A 163 -16.71 2.97 14.61
CA LEU A 163 -15.46 2.24 14.86
C LEU A 163 -15.69 0.79 15.29
N VAL A 164 -16.74 0.52 16.06
CA VAL A 164 -17.16 -0.85 16.41
C VAL A 164 -17.52 -1.65 15.16
N GLU A 165 -18.30 -1.06 14.25
CA GLU A 165 -18.67 -1.70 13.00
C GLU A 165 -17.46 -2.02 12.12
N LEU A 166 -16.50 -1.10 12.02
CA LEU A 166 -15.25 -1.31 11.28
C LEU A 166 -14.44 -2.47 11.85
N VAL A 167 -14.19 -2.49 13.16
CA VAL A 167 -13.45 -3.57 13.82
C VAL A 167 -14.21 -4.90 13.72
N GLY A 168 -15.54 -4.88 13.86
CA GLY A 168 -16.39 -6.05 13.71
C GLY A 168 -16.34 -6.64 12.30
N ASN A 169 -16.29 -5.79 11.27
CA ASN A 169 -16.16 -6.20 9.87
C ASN A 169 -14.80 -6.88 9.61
N ASP A 170 -13.70 -6.32 10.12
CA ASP A 170 -12.37 -6.92 10.03
C ASP A 170 -12.36 -8.34 10.63
N ILE A 171 -12.99 -8.52 11.80
CA ILE A 171 -13.09 -9.81 12.49
C ILE A 171 -13.94 -10.81 11.70
N ASN A 172 -15.08 -10.38 11.16
CA ASN A 172 -15.99 -11.25 10.43
C ASN A 172 -15.36 -11.75 9.12
N GLN A 173 -14.71 -10.86 8.37
CA GLN A 173 -13.99 -11.24 7.14
C GLN A 173 -12.84 -12.21 7.44
N LEU A 174 -12.10 -12.00 8.54
CA LEU A 174 -11.09 -12.98 8.95
C LEU A 174 -11.71 -14.35 9.22
N LYS A 175 -12.85 -14.43 9.92
CA LYS A 175 -13.54 -15.70 10.19
C LYS A 175 -13.95 -16.42 8.91
N GLU A 176 -14.47 -15.69 7.93
CA GLU A 176 -14.85 -16.24 6.62
C GLU A 176 -13.65 -16.83 5.86
N MET A 177 -12.45 -16.30 6.10
CA MET A 177 -11.20 -16.76 5.47
C MET A 177 -10.53 -17.94 6.19
N LYS A 178 -11.11 -18.48 7.27
CA LYS A 178 -10.48 -19.51 8.11
C LYS A 178 -10.07 -20.77 7.33
N ASP A 179 -10.94 -21.23 6.43
CA ASP A 179 -10.71 -22.46 5.68
C ASP A 179 -9.97 -22.22 4.35
N ILE A 180 -9.76 -20.95 3.99
CA ILE A 180 -9.06 -20.53 2.77
C ILE A 180 -7.57 -20.31 3.05
N LEU A 181 -7.25 -19.76 4.22
CA LEU A 181 -5.87 -19.46 4.61
C LEU A 181 -5.21 -20.67 5.29
N THR A 182 -3.92 -20.80 5.03
CA THR A 182 -3.05 -21.63 5.86
C THR A 182 -3.07 -21.15 7.31
N GLU A 183 -2.85 -22.07 8.24
CA GLU A 183 -2.91 -21.78 9.68
C GLU A 183 -1.94 -20.65 10.09
N GLU A 184 -0.75 -20.61 9.46
CA GLU A 184 0.22 -19.54 9.65
C GLU A 184 -0.33 -18.18 9.18
N ASN A 185 -0.87 -18.08 7.96
CA ASN A 185 -1.41 -16.83 7.43
C ASN A 185 -2.66 -16.36 8.19
N TYR A 186 -3.51 -17.30 8.62
CA TYR A 186 -4.64 -17.00 9.47
C TYR A 186 -4.19 -16.41 10.81
N ARG A 187 -3.19 -17.03 11.47
CA ARG A 187 -2.61 -16.54 12.72
C ARG A 187 -1.99 -15.16 12.56
N ASN A 188 -1.21 -14.94 11.51
CA ASN A 188 -0.56 -13.66 11.23
C ASN A 188 -1.60 -12.54 10.99
N THR A 189 -2.66 -12.84 10.23
CA THR A 189 -3.78 -11.91 10.01
C THR A 189 -4.50 -11.59 11.32
N ARG A 190 -4.77 -12.61 12.14
CA ARG A 190 -5.40 -12.46 13.45
C ARG A 190 -4.59 -11.55 14.38
N LEU A 191 -3.25 -11.65 14.38
CA LEU A 191 -2.40 -10.77 15.18
C LEU A 191 -2.58 -9.30 14.79
N LYS A 192 -2.67 -8.99 13.49
CA LYS A 192 -2.96 -7.63 13.01
C LYS A 192 -4.36 -7.17 13.44
N THR A 193 -5.39 -8.01 13.30
CA THR A 193 -6.75 -7.70 13.77
C THR A 193 -6.78 -7.45 15.28
N ASN A 194 -6.08 -8.26 16.08
CA ASN A 194 -6.00 -8.08 17.54
C ASN A 194 -5.37 -6.73 17.91
N THR A 195 -4.38 -6.26 17.14
CA THR A 195 -3.78 -4.93 17.35
C THR A 195 -4.84 -3.83 17.21
N ASN A 196 -5.77 -3.94 16.25
CA ASN A 196 -6.88 -2.99 16.12
C ASN A 196 -7.86 -3.09 17.30
N ILE A 197 -8.13 -4.29 17.82
CA ILE A 197 -8.98 -4.46 19.00
C ILE A 197 -8.35 -3.77 20.23
N GLU A 198 -7.04 -3.93 20.42
CA GLU A 198 -6.29 -3.27 21.50
C GLU A 198 -6.35 -1.74 21.38
N LEU A 199 -6.13 -1.21 20.17
CA LEU A 199 -6.24 0.23 19.90
C LEU A 199 -7.65 0.75 20.16
N PHE A 200 -8.67 0.02 19.72
CA PHE A 200 -10.08 0.36 19.97
C PHE A 200 -10.38 0.43 21.46
N ASN A 201 -9.93 -0.56 22.23
CA ASN A 201 -10.13 -0.60 23.69
C ASN A 201 -9.43 0.56 24.42
N ALA A 202 -8.42 1.18 23.82
CA ALA A 202 -7.73 2.35 24.37
C ALA A 202 -8.47 3.68 24.09
N ILE A 203 -9.47 3.70 23.21
CA ILE A 203 -10.21 4.91 22.86
C ILE A 203 -11.09 5.37 24.02
N LYS A 204 -11.04 6.67 24.31
CA LYS A 204 -11.86 7.32 25.34
C LYS A 204 -12.99 8.12 24.69
N LEU A 205 -14.16 8.12 25.34
CA LEU A 205 -15.25 9.02 24.97
C LEU A 205 -14.91 10.44 25.42
N ASN A 206 -15.14 11.40 24.53
CA ASN A 206 -15.09 12.81 24.87
C ASN A 206 -16.20 13.08 25.88
N LYS A 207 -15.85 13.74 27.00
CA LYS A 207 -16.87 14.22 27.93
C LYS A 207 -17.77 15.17 27.15
N ILE A 208 -19.07 14.90 27.17
CA ILE A 208 -20.07 15.87 26.73
C ILE A 208 -19.84 17.10 27.62
N ALA A 209 -19.46 18.22 27.01
CA ALA A 209 -19.37 19.47 27.77
C ALA A 209 -20.80 19.81 28.23
N ASP A 210 -21.01 19.88 29.54
CA ASP A 210 -22.23 20.41 30.12
C ASP A 210 -22.33 21.88 29.69
N ASN A 211 -23.16 22.17 28.68
CA ASN A 211 -23.61 23.52 28.35
C ASN A 211 -24.87 23.82 29.14
#